data_AF-A0A2W4MYW0-F1
#
_entry.id   AF-A0A2W4MYW0-F1
#
_cell.length_a   1.000
_cell.length_b   1.000
_cell.length_c   1.000
_cell.angle_alpha   90.00
_cell.angle_beta   90.00
_cell.angle_gamma   90.00
#
_symmetry.space_group_name_H-M   'P 1'
#
loop_
_entity.id
_entity.type
_entity.pdbx_description
1 polymer ?
#
loop_
_entity_poly.entity_id
_entity_poly.type
_entity_poly.pdbx_seq_one_letter_code
_entity_poly.pdbx_strand_id
1 'polypeptide(L)'
;MIERRERKPYWRATKWQMIASLVPFLLVVIVFPLYADQLNGERFLGFPVGYFLTGHGLVLIAIITVASFVNRQDAIDHWHGGHENL
;
A
#
# COMPACT_ATOMS: atom_id res chain seq x y z
N MET A 1 2.96 24.18 10.73
CA MET A 1 1.50 24.16 10.98
C MET A 1 0.80 24.48 9.67
N ILE A 2 -0.07 23.59 9.19
CA ILE A 2 -0.79 23.76 7.90
C ILE A 2 -1.73 24.98 7.95
N GLU A 3 -1.58 25.87 6.97
CA GLU A 3 -2.43 27.05 6.80
C GLU A 3 -3.91 26.67 6.64
N ARG A 4 -4.85 27.47 7.18
CA ARG A 4 -6.28 27.13 7.15
C ARG A 4 -6.83 26.86 5.74
N ARG A 5 -6.31 27.58 4.73
CA ARG A 5 -6.70 27.40 3.32
C ARG A 5 -6.25 26.06 2.74
N GLU A 6 -5.10 25.54 3.20
CA GLU A 6 -4.50 24.29 2.71
C GLU A 6 -5.09 23.03 3.38
N ARG A 7 -5.81 23.17 4.49
CA ARG A 7 -6.37 22.02 5.23
C ARG A 7 -7.32 21.16 4.40
N LYS A 8 -8.18 21.77 3.58
CA LYS A 8 -9.13 21.04 2.73
C LYS A 8 -8.41 20.29 1.59
N PRO A 9 -7.55 20.94 0.78
CA PRO A 9 -6.69 20.26 -0.19
C PRO A 9 -5.86 19.13 0.43
N TYR A 10 -5.22 19.40 1.57
CA TYR A 10 -4.43 18.44 2.32
C TYR A 10 -5.22 17.19 2.68
N TRP A 11 -6.39 17.37 3.31
CA TRP A 11 -7.27 16.25 3.67
C TRP A 11 -7.73 15.43 2.46
N ARG A 12 -7.99 16.10 1.33
CA ARG A 12 -8.35 15.40 0.09
C ARG A 12 -7.17 14.56 -0.41
N ALA A 13 -5.95 15.09 -0.38
CA ALA A 13 -4.75 14.39 -0.81
C ALA A 13 -4.45 13.18 0.09
N THR A 14 -4.45 13.35 1.42
CA THR A 14 -4.18 12.26 2.36
C THR A 14 -5.25 11.17 2.32
N LYS A 15 -6.51 11.53 2.13
CA LYS A 15 -7.60 10.56 1.94
C LYS A 15 -7.43 9.74 0.66
N TRP A 16 -7.12 10.39 -0.47
CA TRP A 16 -6.87 9.68 -1.72
C TRP A 16 -5.65 8.77 -1.61
N GLN A 17 -4.58 9.24 -0.97
CA GLN A 17 -3.40 8.44 -0.71
C GLN A 17 -3.70 7.20 0.14
N MET A 18 -4.52 7.34 1.18
CA MET A 18 -4.99 6.21 1.99
C MET A 18 -5.77 5.20 1.14
N ILE A 19 -6.75 5.64 0.35
CA ILE A 19 -7.56 4.75 -0.49
C ILE A 19 -6.68 4.05 -1.55
N ALA A 20 -5.79 4.80 -2.20
CA ALA A 20 -4.90 4.29 -3.24
C ALA A 20 -3.90 3.24 -2.73
N SER A 21 -3.48 3.32 -1.45
CA SER A 21 -2.64 2.30 -0.82
C SER A 21 -3.46 1.14 -0.28
N LEU A 22 -4.60 1.41 0.38
CA LEU A 22 -5.36 0.40 1.10
C LEU A 22 -6.14 -0.54 0.16
N VAL A 23 -6.81 0.00 -0.86
CA VAL A 23 -7.69 -0.80 -1.72
C VAL A 23 -6.92 -1.88 -2.49
N PRO A 24 -5.80 -1.59 -3.18
CA PRO A 24 -5.03 -2.62 -3.86
C PRO A 24 -4.46 -3.66 -2.89
N PHE A 25 -4.03 -3.21 -1.69
CA PHE A 25 -3.50 -4.12 -0.67
C PHE A 25 -4.58 -5.08 -0.15
N LEU A 26 -5.75 -4.57 0.23
CA LEU A 26 -6.86 -5.42 0.66
C LEU A 26 -7.33 -6.36 -0.46
N LEU A 27 -7.32 -5.90 -1.71
CA LEU A 27 -7.64 -6.74 -2.85
C LEU A 27 -6.72 -7.95 -2.92
N VAL A 28 -5.39 -7.78 -2.83
CA VAL A 28 -4.46 -8.92 -2.89
C VAL A 28 -4.55 -9.82 -1.66
N VAL A 29 -4.80 -9.25 -0.47
CA VAL A 29 -5.03 -10.02 0.78
C VAL A 29 -6.23 -10.96 0.64
N ILE A 30 -7.25 -10.58 -0.14
CA ILE A 30 -8.42 -11.43 -0.39
C ILE A 30 -8.19 -12.36 -1.59
N VAL A 31 -7.68 -11.83 -2.70
CA VAL A 31 -7.54 -12.57 -3.96
C VAL A 31 -6.51 -13.69 -3.83
N PHE A 32 -5.35 -13.47 -3.21
CA PHE A 32 -4.31 -14.50 -3.17
C PHE A 32 -4.76 -15.78 -2.43
N PRO A 33 -5.35 -15.71 -1.21
CA PRO A 33 -5.87 -16.90 -0.55
C PRO A 33 -7.05 -17.54 -1.30
N LEU A 34 -7.95 -16.73 -1.88
CA LEU A 34 -9.13 -17.23 -2.57
C LEU A 34 -8.77 -18.08 -3.80
N TYR A 35 -7.69 -17.70 -4.50
CA TYR A 35 -7.22 -18.40 -5.70
C TYR A 35 -5.98 -19.27 -5.44
N ALA A 36 -5.58 -19.46 -4.18
CA ALA A 36 -4.33 -20.15 -3.85
C ALA A 36 -4.30 -21.58 -4.38
N ASP A 37 -5.40 -22.31 -4.28
CA ASP A 37 -5.49 -23.71 -4.73
C ASP A 37 -5.34 -23.82 -6.25
N GLN A 38 -6.03 -22.96 -7.01
CA GLN A 38 -5.92 -22.91 -8.47
C GLN A 38 -4.51 -22.52 -8.90
N LEU A 39 -3.87 -21.59 -8.19
CA LEU A 39 -2.50 -21.16 -8.45
C LEU A 39 -1.47 -22.23 -8.08
N ASN A 40 -1.77 -23.11 -7.12
CA ASN A 40 -0.85 -24.18 -6.70
C ASN A 40 -0.63 -25.27 -7.76
N GLY A 41 -1.41 -25.28 -8.84
CA GLY A 41 -1.14 -26.11 -10.03
C GLY A 41 0.18 -25.74 -10.70
N GLU A 42 0.62 -24.49 -10.57
CA GLU A 42 1.89 -23.99 -11.08
C GLU A 42 2.94 -23.94 -9.97
N ARG A 43 4.22 -23.99 -10.38
CA ARG A 43 5.36 -23.89 -9.45
C ARG A 43 6.28 -22.72 -9.78
N PHE A 44 6.71 -22.02 -8.73
CA PHE A 44 7.72 -20.96 -8.78
C PHE A 44 8.84 -21.28 -7.80
N LEU A 45 10.09 -21.31 -8.27
CA LEU A 45 11.27 -21.69 -7.47
C LEU A 45 11.12 -23.05 -6.74
N GLY A 46 10.36 -23.98 -7.33
CA GLY A 46 10.10 -25.30 -6.74
C GLY A 46 8.93 -25.35 -5.76
N PHE A 47 8.31 -24.22 -5.42
CA PHE A 47 7.16 -24.13 -4.51
C PHE A 47 5.85 -23.86 -5.27
N PRO A 48 4.69 -24.31 -4.78
CA PRO A 48 3.39 -23.95 -5.36
C PRO A 48 3.19 -22.43 -5.36
N VAL A 49 2.71 -21.87 -6.47
CA VAL A 49 2.60 -20.41 -6.64
C VAL A 49 1.64 -19.79 -5.62
N GLY A 50 0.48 -20.40 -5.38
CA GLY A 50 -0.50 -19.90 -4.41
C GLY A 50 0.06 -19.84 -2.99
N TYR A 51 0.79 -20.87 -2.56
CA TYR A 51 1.52 -20.90 -1.30
C TYR A 51 2.57 -19.78 -1.25
N PHE A 52 3.38 -19.63 -2.29
CA PHE A 52 4.43 -18.61 -2.33
C PHE A 52 3.87 -17.19 -2.25
N LEU A 53 2.83 -16.88 -3.04
CA LEU A 53 2.19 -15.56 -3.06
C LEU A 53 1.47 -15.24 -1.75
N THR A 54 0.76 -16.21 -1.17
CA THR A 54 0.04 -16.00 0.09
C THR A 54 1.00 -15.85 1.26
N GLY A 55 2.05 -16.68 1.35
CA GLY A 55 3.01 -16.66 2.46
C GLY A 55 4.03 -15.53 2.37
N HIS A 56 4.62 -15.32 1.20
CA HIS A 56 5.72 -14.37 1.00
C HIS A 56 5.30 -13.14 0.21
N GLY A 57 4.49 -13.34 -0.84
CA GLY A 57 4.02 -12.26 -1.70
C GLY A 57 3.26 -11.18 -0.92
N LEU A 58 2.34 -11.56 -0.03
CA LEU A 58 1.60 -10.62 0.81
C LEU A 58 2.52 -9.77 1.71
N VAL A 59 3.55 -10.39 2.29
CA VAL A 59 4.53 -9.67 3.14
C VAL A 59 5.30 -8.65 2.31
N LEU A 60 5.79 -9.05 1.13
CA LEU A 60 6.53 -8.16 0.25
C LEU A 60 5.65 -6.99 -0.23
N ILE A 61 4.41 -7.26 -0.62
CA ILE A 61 3.47 -6.22 -1.04
C ILE A 61 3.13 -5.29 0.13
N ALA A 62 2.98 -5.80 1.35
CA ALA A 62 2.77 -4.98 2.54
C ALA A 62 3.93 -4.00 2.77
N ILE A 63 5.18 -4.47 2.71
CA ILE A 63 6.37 -3.63 2.85
C ILE A 63 6.39 -2.54 1.79
N ILE A 64 6.18 -2.89 0.51
CA ILE A 64 6.16 -1.94 -0.60
C ILE A 64 5.03 -0.92 -0.42
N THR A 65 3.85 -1.36 0.03
CA THR A 65 2.69 -0.50 0.26
C THR A 65 2.99 0.52 1.37
N VAL A 66 3.55 0.08 2.50
CA VAL A 66 3.91 0.96 3.62
C VAL A 66 5.00 1.93 3.22
N ALA A 67 6.09 1.45 2.59
CA ALA A 67 7.16 2.33 2.11
C ALA A 67 6.63 3.37 1.13
N SER A 68 5.79 2.95 0.17
CA SER A 68 5.16 3.86 -0.79
C SER A 68 4.20 4.85 -0.12
N PHE A 69 3.49 4.42 0.92
CA PHE A 69 2.55 5.27 1.65
C PHE A 69 3.29 6.35 2.44
N VAL A 70 4.31 5.97 3.21
CA VAL A 70 5.10 6.91 4.03
C VAL A 70 5.80 7.93 3.14
N ASN A 71 6.48 7.51 2.08
CA ASN A 71 7.16 8.44 1.16
C ASN A 71 6.20 9.43 0.48
N ARG A 72 4.97 8.99 0.16
CA ARG A 72 3.96 9.88 -0.43
C ARG A 72 3.29 10.78 0.60
N GLN A 73 3.10 10.32 1.84
CA GLN A 73 2.61 11.17 2.93
C GLN A 73 3.59 12.30 3.19
N ASP A 74 4.89 11.99 3.28
CA ASP A 74 5.95 12.98 3.45
C ASP A 74 5.94 14.04 2.33
N ALA A 75 5.81 13.61 1.06
CA ALA A 75 5.66 14.54 -0.06
C ALA A 75 4.40 15.42 0.05
N ILE A 76 3.26 14.86 0.49
CA ILE A 76 2.02 15.62 0.69
C ILE A 76 2.18 16.63 1.84
N ASP A 77 2.86 16.25 2.92
CA ASP A 77 3.16 17.11 4.05
C ASP A 77 4.08 18.26 3.64
N HIS A 78 5.12 17.99 2.84
CA HIS A 78 5.97 19.02 2.25
C HIS A 78 5.18 19.99 1.38
N TRP A 79 4.29 19.51 0.50
CA TRP A 79 3.49 20.37 -0.39
C TRP A 79 2.50 21.28 0.33
N HIS A 80 1.96 20.87 1.48
CA HIS A 80 0.93 21.63 2.21
C HIS A 80 1.46 22.34 3.48
N GLY A 81 2.79 22.39 3.67
CA GLY A 81 3.41 23.04 4.84
C GLY A 81 3.19 22.29 6.17
N GLY A 82 2.96 20.98 6.08
CA GLY A 82 2.88 20.03 7.19
C GLY A 82 4.23 19.48 7.64
N HIS A 83 5.31 19.72 6.88
CA HIS A 83 6.64 19.21 7.21
C HIS A 83 7.17 19.73 8.56
N GLU A 84 7.84 18.84 9.28
CA GLU A 84 8.60 19.16 10.48
C GLU A 84 9.99 19.65 10.05
N ASN A 85 10.41 20.82 10.51
CA ASN A 85 11.77 21.31 10.27
C ASN A 85 12.71 20.57 11.22
N LEU A 86 13.35 19.50 10.75
CA LEU A 86 14.48 18.85 11.42
C LEU A 86 15.80 19.30 10.79
#